data_AF-A0A9D8DNE5-F1
#
_entry.id   AF-A0A9D8DNE5-F1
#
_cell.length_a   1.000
_cell.length_b   1.000
_cell.length_c   1.000
_cell.angle_alpha   90.00
_cell.angle_beta   90.00
_cell.angle_gamma   90.00
#
_symmetry.space_group_name_H-M   'P 1'
#
loop_
_entity.id
_entity.type
_entity.pdbx_description
1 polymer ?
#
loop_
_entity_poly.entity_id
_entity_poly.type
_entity_poly.pdbx_seq_one_letter_code
_entity_poly.pdbx_strand_id
1 'polypeptide(L)'
;MSQLPPDPHRLPPPGAWFAPDAERHLLDRPKFCPMCAASIETHGGISTEYWMGDQRVFMTWCGECGWFGDVVRYDMVTITEEEH
;
A
#
# COMPACT_ATOMS: atom_id res chain seq x y z
N MET A 1 26.16 18.61 -15.16
CA MET A 1 24.77 18.18 -14.89
C MET A 1 24.80 17.33 -13.63
N SER A 2 24.15 17.74 -12.54
CA SER A 2 24.08 16.91 -11.33
C SER A 2 23.15 15.73 -11.59
N GLN A 3 23.62 14.51 -11.34
CA GLN A 3 22.75 13.32 -11.39
C GLN A 3 21.67 13.47 -10.33
N LEU A 4 20.41 13.26 -10.73
CA LEU A 4 19.32 13.12 -9.78
C LEU A 4 19.54 11.86 -8.93
N PRO A 5 19.08 11.83 -7.67
CA PRO A 5 19.08 10.61 -6.88
C PRO A 5 18.27 9.52 -7.58
N PRO A 6 18.60 8.23 -7.35
CA PRO A 6 17.85 7.12 -7.92
C PRO A 6 16.40 7.15 -7.43
N ASP A 7 15.47 6.89 -8.34
CA ASP A 7 14.04 6.79 -8.04
C ASP A 7 13.80 5.69 -6.99
N PRO A 8 13.23 6.02 -5.81
CA PRO A 8 12.93 5.04 -4.77
C PRO A 8 11.83 4.04 -5.20
N HIS A 9 11.07 4.33 -6.26
CA HIS A 9 10.02 3.47 -6.79
C HIS A 9 10.40 2.77 -8.10
N ARG A 10 11.71 2.61 -8.35
CA ARG A 10 12.19 1.95 -9.57
C ARG A 10 11.72 0.48 -9.61
N LEU A 11 10.90 0.17 -10.60
CA LEU A 11 10.49 -1.19 -10.89
C LEU A 11 11.70 -2.06 -11.30
N PRO A 12 11.70 -3.35 -10.95
CA PRO A 12 12.70 -4.29 -11.45
C PRO A 12 12.57 -4.47 -12.97
N PRO A 13 13.62 -5.00 -13.65
CA PRO A 13 13.54 -5.33 -15.06
C PRO A 13 12.39 -6.31 -15.36
N PRO A 14 11.70 -6.24 -16.52
CA PRO A 14 10.54 -7.09 -16.83
C PRO A 14 10.79 -8.61 -16.77
N GLY A 15 12.04 -9.06 -16.88
CA GLY A 15 12.42 -10.47 -16.76
C GLY A 15 12.77 -10.93 -15.35
N ALA A 16 12.71 -10.05 -14.35
CA ALA A 16 12.94 -10.44 -12.96
C ALA A 16 11.75 -11.24 -12.43
N TRP A 17 12.05 -12.26 -11.61
CA TRP A 17 11.05 -13.21 -11.12
C TRP A 17 9.93 -12.57 -10.28
N PHE A 18 10.16 -11.40 -9.69
CA PHE A 18 9.21 -10.64 -8.87
C PHE A 18 8.68 -9.37 -9.55
N ALA A 19 8.96 -9.17 -10.85
CA ALA A 19 8.53 -7.95 -11.55
C ALA A 19 7.01 -7.74 -11.57
N PRO A 20 6.17 -8.76 -11.81
CA PRO A 20 4.72 -8.61 -11.73
C PRO A 20 4.26 -8.19 -10.33
N ASP A 21 4.86 -8.75 -9.28
CA ASP A 21 4.49 -8.44 -7.89
C ASP A 21 4.91 -7.01 -7.50
N ALA A 22 6.08 -6.55 -7.96
CA ALA A 22 6.54 -5.19 -7.72
C ALA A 22 5.65 -4.13 -8.39
N GLU A 23 5.21 -4.38 -9.61
CA GLU A 23 4.23 -3.53 -10.31
C GLU A 23 2.91 -3.46 -9.55
N ARG A 24 2.40 -4.61 -9.12
CA ARG A 24 1.17 -4.71 -8.34
C ARG A 24 1.30 -4.07 -6.96
N HIS A 25 2.44 -4.17 -6.31
CA HIS A 25 2.72 -3.49 -5.05
C HIS A 25 2.56 -1.97 -5.18
N LEU A 26 3.18 -1.34 -6.18
CA LEU A 26 3.10 0.11 -6.37
C LEU A 26 1.68 0.60 -6.65
N LEU A 27 0.87 -0.21 -7.32
CA LEU A 27 -0.54 0.09 -7.61
C LEU A 27 -1.44 -0.09 -6.37
N ASP A 28 -1.21 -1.17 -5.62
CA ASP A 28 -2.12 -1.63 -4.58
C ASP A 28 -1.79 -1.05 -3.20
N ARG A 29 -0.56 -0.56 -2.96
CA ARG A 29 -0.16 -0.06 -1.64
C ARG A 29 -1.04 1.13 -1.19
N PRO A 30 -1.51 1.17 0.06
CA PRO A 30 -2.24 2.31 0.61
C PRO A 30 -1.48 3.63 0.46
N LYS A 31 -2.13 4.63 -0.15
CA LYS A 31 -1.59 5.99 -0.32
C LYS A 31 -2.18 6.98 0.68
N PHE A 32 -3.36 6.67 1.22
CA PHE A 32 -4.10 7.51 2.15
C PHE A 32 -4.53 6.71 3.38
N CYS A 33 -4.55 7.37 4.54
CA CYS A 33 -5.00 6.75 5.79
C CYS A 33 -6.52 6.51 5.76
N PRO A 34 -7.01 5.30 6.11
CA PRO A 34 -8.44 5.03 6.17
C PRO A 34 -9.16 5.77 7.33
N MET A 35 -8.41 6.24 8.34
CA MET A 35 -8.99 6.94 9.49
C MET A 35 -9.06 8.46 9.30
N CYS A 36 -8.01 9.09 8.76
CA CYS A 36 -7.94 10.56 8.65
C CYS A 36 -7.77 11.09 7.22
N ALA A 37 -7.72 10.21 6.22
CA ALA A 37 -7.49 10.53 4.80
C ALA A 37 -6.15 11.22 4.47
N ALA A 38 -5.26 11.43 5.45
CA ALA A 38 -3.94 12.02 5.20
C ALA A 38 -3.08 11.13 4.28
N SER A 39 -2.23 11.77 3.48
CA SER A 39 -1.27 11.07 2.62
C SER A 39 -0.23 10.34 3.46
N ILE A 40 -0.13 9.02 3.27
CA ILE A 40 0.86 8.16 3.94
C ILE A 40 2.28 8.49 3.45
N GLU A 41 2.41 8.94 2.20
CA GLU A 41 3.71 9.25 1.59
C GLU A 41 4.24 10.62 2.04
N THR A 42 3.35 11.60 2.22
CA THR A 42 3.74 13.00 2.46
C THR A 42 3.94 13.31 3.94
N HIS A 43 3.10 12.77 4.82
CA HIS A 43 3.10 13.11 6.26
C HIS A 43 3.98 12.19 7.12
N GLY A 44 4.78 11.34 6.47
CA GLY A 44 5.44 10.22 7.13
C GLY A 44 4.44 9.09 7.38
N GLY A 45 4.90 7.87 7.14
CA GLY A 45 4.04 6.70 7.15
C GLY A 45 4.81 5.50 6.65
N ILE A 46 4.33 4.31 7.01
CA ILE A 46 4.92 3.05 6.57
C ILE A 46 3.79 2.23 5.96
N SER A 47 4.04 1.63 4.80
CA SER A 47 3.17 0.62 4.22
C SER A 47 4.07 -0.51 3.74
N THR A 48 4.02 -1.64 4.45
CA THR A 48 4.83 -2.82 4.14
C THR A 48 3.93 -3.97 3.76
N GLU A 49 4.24 -4.58 2.62
CA GLU A 49 3.52 -5.75 2.15
C GLU A 49 4.08 -7.04 2.77
N TYR A 50 3.18 -7.93 3.16
CA TYR A 50 3.50 -9.30 3.54
C TYR A 50 2.39 -10.26 3.07
N TRP A 51 2.65 -11.56 3.16
CA TRP A 51 1.72 -12.60 2.75
C TRP A 51 1.27 -13.42 3.96
N MET A 52 -0.04 -13.64 4.06
CA MET A 52 -0.65 -14.58 4.98
C MET A 52 -1.36 -15.66 4.18
N GLY A 53 -0.66 -16.77 3.90
CA GLY A 53 -1.13 -17.77 2.95
C GLY A 53 -1.17 -17.21 1.52
N ASP A 54 -2.34 -17.21 0.90
CA ASP A 54 -2.61 -16.62 -0.41
C ASP A 54 -3.04 -15.14 -0.34
N GLN A 55 -3.24 -14.61 0.87
CA GLN A 55 -3.68 -13.24 1.08
C GLN A 55 -2.49 -12.27 1.08
N ARG A 56 -2.59 -11.20 0.28
CA ARG A 56 -1.68 -10.04 0.29
C ARG A 56 -2.17 -9.02 1.30
N VAL A 57 -1.32 -8.67 2.26
CA VAL A 57 -1.65 -7.76 3.36
C VAL A 57 -0.67 -6.60 3.39
N PHE A 58 -1.18 -5.39 3.62
CA PHE A 58 -0.38 -4.17 3.80
C PHE A 58 -0.45 -3.70 5.25
N MET A 59 0.58 -4.01 6.03
CA MET A 59 0.75 -3.43 7.37
C MET A 59 1.07 -1.94 7.22
N THR A 60 0.16 -1.10 7.70
CA THR A 60 0.19 0.34 7.45
C THR A 60 0.20 1.14 8.75
N TRP A 61 1.05 2.16 8.80
CA TRP A 61 1.10 3.15 9.86
C TRP A 61 0.97 4.56 9.28
N CYS A 62 0.15 5.40 9.93
CA CYS A 62 -0.05 6.80 9.56
C CYS A 62 0.70 7.74 10.52
N GLY A 63 1.62 8.56 9.99
CA GLY A 63 2.35 9.55 10.77
C GLY A 63 1.53 10.77 11.19
N GLU A 64 0.37 11.02 10.58
CA GLU A 64 -0.49 12.15 10.91
C GLU A 64 -1.38 11.86 12.13
N CYS A 65 -2.18 10.78 12.10
CA CYS A 65 -3.13 10.45 13.16
C CYS A 65 -2.69 9.30 14.08
N GLY A 66 -1.57 8.63 13.77
CA GLY A 66 -1.04 7.51 14.54
C GLY A 66 -1.76 6.17 14.34
N TRP A 67 -2.75 6.09 13.44
CA TRP A 67 -3.41 4.82 13.12
C TRP A 67 -2.40 3.77 12.64
N PHE A 68 -2.56 2.55 13.13
CA PHE A 68 -1.77 1.38 12.77
C PHE A 68 -2.69 0.19 12.54
N GLY A 69 -2.53 -0.50 11.42
CA GLY A 69 -3.32 -1.69 11.12
C GLY A 69 -3.03 -2.30 9.76
N ASP A 70 -3.68 -3.42 9.50
CA ASP A 70 -3.56 -4.14 8.25
C ASP A 70 -4.64 -3.69 7.25
N VAL A 71 -4.21 -3.47 6.01
CA VAL A 71 -5.10 -3.22 4.87
C VAL A 71 -5.03 -4.40 3.92
N VAL A 72 -6.20 -4.94 3.59
CA VAL A 72 -6.35 -6.07 2.66
C VAL A 72 -7.23 -5.63 1.50
N ARG A 73 -6.83 -5.98 0.28
CA ARG A 73 -7.64 -5.76 -0.91
C ARG A 73 -8.61 -6.93 -1.10
N TYR A 74 -9.89 -6.62 -1.29
CA TYR A 74 -10.93 -7.57 -1.67
C TYR A 74 -11.43 -7.27 -3.07
N ASP A 75 -11.75 -8.31 -3.84
CA ASP A 75 -12.35 -8.15 -5.17
C ASP A 75 -13.84 -7.78 -5.10
N MET A 76 -14.51 -8.20 -4.04
CA MET A 76 -15.93 -7.93 -3.80
C MET A 76 -16.20 -7.84 -2.30
N VAL A 77 -17.01 -6.86 -1.91
CA VAL A 77 -17.53 -6.71 -0.55
C VAL A 77 -19.04 -6.64 -0.65
N THR A 78 -19.73 -7.44 0.14
CA THR A 78 -21.19 -7.37 0.30
C THR A 78 -21.49 -6.95 1.74
N ILE A 79 -22.20 -5.84 1.89
CA ILE A 79 -22.68 -5.36 3.18
C ILE A 79 -24.22 -5.38 3.17
N THR A 80 -24.81 -5.67 4.32
CA THR A 80 -26.25 -5.53 4.55
C THR A 80 -26.44 -4.31 5.45
N GLU A 81 -27.11 -3.28 4.96
CA GLU A 81 -27.61 -2.20 5.82
C GLU A 81 -28.97 -2.58 6.39
N GLU A 82 -29.13 -2.47 7.70
CA GLU A 82 -30.44 -2.47 8.33
C GLU A 82 -31.06 -1.08 8.20
N GLU A 83 -32.32 -1.00 7.77
CA GLU A 83 -33.08 0.25 7.70
C GLU A 83 -33.33 0.74 9.14
N HIS A 84 -32.82 1.94 9.46
CA HIS A 84 -32.93 2.56 10.79
C HIS A 84 -34.12 3.53 10.86
#